data_AF-A0A8H6AB27-F1
#
_entry.id   AF-A0A8H6AB27-F1
#
_cell.length_a   1.000
_cell.length_b   1.000
_cell.length_c   1.000
_cell.angle_alpha   90.00
_cell.angle_beta   90.00
_cell.angle_gamma   90.00
#
_symmetry.space_group_name_H-M   'P 1'
#
loop_
_entity.id
_entity.type
_entity.pdbx_description
1 polymer ?
#
loop_
_entity_poly.entity_id
_entity_poly.type
_entity_poly.pdbx_seq_one_letter_code
_entity_poly.pdbx_strand_id
1 'polypeptide(L)'
;MRLSEILAVALVTGATAYDLPDNLKQIYEKHKGKCSDVLQKGFTNGGHSDGNSFEYCNDISGAIFMHSSRNGGQYTNMDVDCDGANNSAGKCSNDPSGRGETAFKDDVKDFGISDLDANLHPYVVFGNEGDSPKFNPQKHGMEPLSVMAIVCNGKLHYGIWGDTNGGTSTGEASLSLAELCFPEEHPDGDHGHDGNDVLYIGFKGKDAVPGKKANWKAKKTEDFEDSIKSIGDKLVAGLKA
;
A
#
# COMPACT_ATOMS: atom_id res chain seq x y z
N MET A 1 7.66 -48.93 30.56
CA MET A 1 7.47 -47.46 30.48
C MET A 1 8.30 -46.93 29.33
N ARG A 2 7.66 -46.52 28.23
CA ARG A 2 8.25 -45.61 27.24
C ARG A 2 7.14 -44.61 26.92
N LEU A 3 7.32 -43.39 27.43
CA LEU A 3 6.48 -42.25 27.11
C LEU A 3 6.91 -41.78 25.71
N SER A 4 5.99 -41.88 24.75
CA SER A 4 6.14 -41.21 23.47
C SER A 4 5.73 -39.76 23.66
N GLU A 5 6.69 -38.85 23.57
CA GLU A 5 6.43 -37.42 23.48
C GLU A 5 5.90 -37.12 22.08
N ILE A 6 4.64 -36.67 22.01
CA ILE A 6 4.05 -36.12 20.79
C ILE A 6 4.50 -34.67 20.72
N LEU A 7 5.44 -34.39 19.81
CA LEU A 7 5.84 -33.04 19.46
C LEU A 7 4.72 -32.43 18.59
N ALA A 8 3.87 -31.60 19.18
CA ALA A 8 2.90 -30.81 18.44
C ALA A 8 3.63 -29.65 17.75
N VAL A 9 3.83 -29.75 16.44
CA VAL A 9 4.27 -28.62 15.62
C VAL A 9 3.07 -27.70 15.42
N ALA A 10 3.05 -26.58 16.14
CA ALA A 10 2.12 -25.50 15.86
C ALA A 10 2.53 -24.86 14.53
N LEU A 11 1.74 -25.10 13.48
CA LEU A 11 1.82 -24.33 12.24
C LEU A 11 1.25 -22.96 12.54
N VAL A 12 2.13 -22.00 12.83
CA VAL A 12 1.79 -20.59 12.78
C VAL A 12 1.53 -20.28 11.30
N THR A 13 0.26 -20.16 10.93
CA THR A 13 -0.12 -19.56 9.65
C THR A 13 0.18 -18.07 9.74
N GLY A 14 1.45 -17.72 9.58
CA GLY A 14 1.86 -16.33 9.43
C GLY A 14 1.31 -15.77 8.12
N ALA A 15 0.97 -14.49 8.11
CA ALA A 15 0.68 -13.73 6.90
C ALA A 15 1.69 -14.11 5.81
N THR A 16 1.21 -14.63 4.68
CA THR A 16 2.08 -15.16 3.63
C THR A 16 2.67 -14.01 2.84
N ALA A 17 3.72 -13.39 3.37
CA ALA A 17 4.51 -12.43 2.64
C ALA A 17 5.13 -13.08 1.39
N TYR A 18 4.88 -12.51 0.21
CA TYR A 18 5.38 -13.10 -1.03
C TYR A 18 6.88 -12.85 -1.19
N ASP A 19 7.58 -13.81 -1.79
CA ASP A 19 8.98 -13.61 -2.12
C ASP A 19 9.15 -12.49 -3.13
N LEU A 20 10.08 -11.59 -2.85
CA LEU A 20 10.39 -10.46 -3.71
C LEU A 20 11.04 -10.97 -5.03
N PRO A 21 10.39 -10.80 -6.20
CA PRO A 21 10.94 -11.28 -7.47
C PRO A 21 12.21 -10.52 -7.85
N ASP A 22 13.13 -11.16 -8.57
CA ASP A 22 14.46 -10.57 -8.84
C ASP A 22 14.39 -9.28 -9.68
N ASN A 23 13.43 -9.16 -10.60
CA ASN A 23 13.23 -7.91 -11.33
C ASN A 23 12.79 -6.78 -10.39
N LEU A 24 11.95 -7.08 -9.40
CA LEU A 24 11.48 -6.10 -8.43
C LEU A 24 12.56 -5.74 -7.40
N LYS A 25 13.42 -6.70 -6.99
CA LYS A 25 14.64 -6.38 -6.22
C LYS A 25 15.54 -5.38 -6.95
N GLN A 26 15.77 -5.60 -8.25
CA GLN A 26 16.59 -4.69 -9.06
C GLN A 26 15.94 -3.31 -9.20
N ILE A 27 14.61 -3.26 -9.38
CA ILE A 27 13.86 -2.00 -9.41
C ILE A 27 14.00 -1.27 -8.08
N TYR A 28 13.85 -1.97 -6.95
CA TYR A 28 14.01 -1.42 -5.61
C TYR A 28 15.40 -0.81 -5.43
N GLU A 29 16.47 -1.56 -5.71
CA GLU A 29 17.83 -1.03 -5.54
C GLU A 29 18.15 0.12 -6.52
N LYS A 30 17.70 0.04 -7.76
CA LYS A 30 18.01 1.04 -8.79
C LYS A 30 17.27 2.37 -8.58
N HIS A 31 16.00 2.31 -8.18
CA HIS A 31 15.14 3.50 -8.08
C HIS A 31 15.09 4.10 -6.67
N LYS A 32 15.76 3.47 -5.68
CA LYS A 32 15.91 4.07 -4.34
C LYS A 32 16.74 5.35 -4.38
N GLY A 33 17.75 5.43 -5.25
CA GLY A 33 18.72 6.52 -5.25
C GLY A 33 18.29 7.80 -5.98
N LYS A 34 17.51 7.69 -7.06
CA LYS A 34 17.16 8.84 -7.89
C LYS A 34 15.85 8.62 -8.64
N CYS A 35 15.06 9.70 -8.66
CA CYS A 35 13.95 9.90 -9.58
C CYS A 35 14.30 10.97 -10.63
N SER A 36 14.33 10.60 -11.91
CA SER A 36 14.70 11.45 -13.04
C SER A 36 13.48 12.06 -13.74
N ASP A 37 12.37 11.33 -13.82
CA ASP A 37 11.07 11.77 -14.31
C ASP A 37 10.11 11.98 -13.12
N VAL A 38 10.24 13.16 -12.51
CA VAL A 38 9.38 13.62 -11.41
C VAL A 38 8.06 14.14 -11.97
N LEU A 39 6.94 13.53 -11.57
CA LEU A 39 5.60 13.97 -11.95
C LEU A 39 5.12 15.15 -11.10
N GLN A 40 5.37 15.08 -9.79
CA GLN A 40 5.05 16.14 -8.83
C GLN A 40 5.90 15.95 -7.57
N LYS A 41 6.28 17.05 -6.91
CA LYS A 41 7.12 17.06 -5.71
C LYS A 41 6.64 18.05 -4.67
N GLY A 42 7.25 18.00 -3.48
CA GLY A 42 6.97 18.93 -2.39
C GLY A 42 5.96 18.38 -1.37
N PHE A 43 5.79 17.05 -1.35
CA PHE A 43 4.95 16.36 -0.39
C PHE A 43 5.74 16.02 0.88
N THR A 44 5.02 15.77 1.95
CA THR A 44 5.52 15.21 3.21
C THR A 44 5.16 13.73 3.30
N ASN A 45 5.66 13.05 4.33
CA ASN A 45 5.32 11.68 4.69
C ASN A 45 4.71 11.60 6.11
N GLY A 46 3.97 12.64 6.54
CA GLY A 46 3.54 12.80 7.94
C GLY A 46 4.64 13.16 8.94
N GLY A 47 5.88 12.75 8.69
CA GLY A 47 7.04 12.97 9.55
C GLY A 47 7.62 14.40 9.51
N HIS A 48 7.72 15.03 10.68
CA HIS A 48 8.27 16.39 10.80
C HIS A 48 9.74 16.52 10.37
N SER A 49 10.54 15.46 10.53
CA SER A 49 11.98 15.48 10.23
C SER A 49 12.28 15.46 8.74
N ASP A 50 11.40 14.88 7.92
CA ASP A 50 11.63 14.67 6.48
C ASP A 50 11.13 15.82 5.62
N GLY A 51 10.21 16.64 6.15
CA GLY A 51 9.69 17.84 5.51
C GLY A 51 9.11 17.57 4.11
N ASN A 52 9.07 18.60 3.27
CA ASN A 52 8.43 18.53 1.95
C ASN A 52 9.35 17.91 0.88
N SER A 53 9.94 16.75 1.17
CA SER A 53 10.97 16.11 0.34
C SER A 53 10.48 14.96 -0.54
N PHE A 54 9.18 14.63 -0.48
CA PHE A 54 8.61 13.50 -1.20
C PHE A 54 8.03 13.92 -2.55
N GLU A 55 8.07 12.97 -3.49
CA GLU A 55 7.64 13.13 -4.86
C GLU A 55 7.02 11.85 -5.44
N TYR A 56 6.18 12.04 -6.47
CA TYR A 56 5.70 10.97 -7.33
C TYR A 56 6.56 10.88 -8.59
N CYS A 57 6.95 9.66 -8.93
CA CYS A 57 7.98 9.36 -9.91
C CYS A 57 7.50 8.40 -10.99
N ASN A 58 8.04 8.57 -12.20
CA ASN A 58 7.62 7.86 -13.40
C ASN A 58 8.77 7.16 -14.14
N ASP A 59 9.90 6.94 -13.46
CA ASP A 59 11.06 6.25 -14.05
C ASP A 59 10.79 4.77 -14.36
N ILE A 60 9.79 4.17 -13.71
CA ILE A 60 9.38 2.77 -13.96
C ILE A 60 8.32 2.77 -15.06
N SER A 61 8.66 2.25 -16.23
CA SER A 61 7.73 2.16 -17.36
C SER A 61 6.45 1.40 -16.97
N GLY A 62 5.29 2.03 -17.19
CA GLY A 62 3.99 1.46 -16.87
C GLY A 62 3.53 1.65 -15.42
N ALA A 63 4.30 2.34 -14.58
CA ALA A 63 3.96 2.55 -13.18
C ALA A 63 4.28 3.96 -12.67
N ILE A 64 3.79 4.28 -11.49
CA ILE A 64 4.10 5.47 -10.70
C ILE A 64 4.56 4.99 -9.33
N PHE A 65 5.55 5.62 -8.73
CA PHE A 65 6.00 5.28 -7.38
C PHE A 65 6.31 6.52 -6.53
N MET A 66 6.22 6.38 -5.22
CA MET A 66 6.62 7.41 -4.25
C MET A 66 8.14 7.31 -3.98
N HIS A 67 8.79 8.46 -3.86
CA HIS A 67 10.23 8.56 -3.65
C HIS A 67 10.57 9.85 -2.91
N SER A 68 11.72 9.90 -2.24
CA SER A 68 12.33 11.14 -1.77
C SER A 68 13.80 11.18 -2.17
N SER A 69 14.21 12.30 -2.77
CA SER A 69 15.61 12.55 -3.14
C SER A 69 16.49 12.91 -1.93
N ARG A 70 15.93 12.97 -0.73
CA ARG A 70 16.65 13.27 0.51
C ARG A 70 17.57 12.10 0.92
N ASN A 71 18.60 12.39 1.71
CA ASN A 71 19.53 11.39 2.27
C ASN A 71 20.22 10.48 1.23
N GLY A 72 20.37 10.94 -0.02
CA GLY A 72 20.94 10.14 -1.10
C GLY A 72 19.92 9.24 -1.83
N GLY A 73 18.64 9.42 -1.56
CA GLY A 73 17.54 8.67 -2.13
C GLY A 73 16.95 7.67 -1.13
N GLN A 74 15.64 7.75 -0.95
CA GLN A 74 14.87 6.87 -0.08
C GLN A 74 13.45 6.70 -0.63
N TYR A 75 12.70 5.78 -0.04
CA TYR A 75 11.28 5.64 -0.32
C TYR A 75 10.48 6.43 0.71
N THR A 76 9.34 5.92 1.15
CA THR A 76 8.53 6.56 2.18
C THR A 76 8.26 5.58 3.31
N ASN A 77 7.68 6.11 4.38
CA ASN A 77 7.19 5.41 5.55
C ASN A 77 5.88 4.65 5.24
N MET A 78 5.26 4.13 6.29
CA MET A 78 3.89 3.61 6.23
C MET A 78 3.08 4.14 7.41
N ASP A 79 2.45 5.30 7.26
CA ASP A 79 1.46 5.79 8.20
C ASP A 79 0.14 5.00 8.02
N VAL A 80 -0.57 4.76 9.11
CA VAL A 80 -1.84 4.02 9.07
C VAL A 80 -2.98 4.98 8.72
N ASP A 81 -3.75 4.57 7.72
CA ASP A 81 -5.03 5.17 7.34
C ASP A 81 -6.15 4.19 7.72
N CYS A 82 -7.13 4.65 8.49
CA CYS A 82 -8.28 3.85 8.90
C CYS A 82 -9.58 4.26 8.20
N ASP A 83 -9.51 5.02 7.09
CA ASP A 83 -10.69 5.53 6.42
C ASP A 83 -11.60 4.41 5.87
N GLY A 84 -12.88 4.73 5.75
CA GLY A 84 -13.90 3.85 5.17
C GLY A 84 -14.80 3.15 6.17
N ALA A 85 -15.19 1.93 5.84
CA ALA A 85 -16.07 1.10 6.65
C ALA A 85 -15.36 0.63 7.91
N ASN A 86 -16.06 0.69 9.05
CA ASN A 86 -15.55 0.27 10.35
C ASN A 86 -14.27 1.04 10.79
N ASN A 87 -14.15 2.31 10.39
CA ASN A 87 -13.00 3.20 10.65
C ASN A 87 -12.65 3.44 12.13
N SER A 88 -13.46 2.99 13.09
CA SER A 88 -13.15 3.05 14.53
C SER A 88 -13.23 1.67 15.21
N ALA A 89 -13.31 0.59 14.44
CA ALA A 89 -13.31 -0.77 14.95
C ALA A 89 -11.88 -1.30 15.13
N GLY A 90 -11.73 -2.32 15.97
CA GLY A 90 -10.47 -3.04 16.10
C GLY A 90 -9.31 -2.12 16.49
N LYS A 91 -8.18 -2.26 15.79
CA LYS A 91 -6.99 -1.43 16.04
C LYS A 91 -7.09 -0.03 15.43
N CYS A 92 -8.13 0.27 14.67
CA CYS A 92 -8.43 1.65 14.26
C CYS A 92 -9.15 2.47 15.35
N SER A 93 -9.44 1.87 16.51
CA SER A 93 -10.21 2.54 17.58
C SER A 93 -9.54 3.78 18.20
N ASN A 94 -8.22 3.93 18.02
CA ASN A 94 -7.45 5.07 18.50
C ASN A 94 -7.05 6.07 17.40
N ASP A 95 -7.47 5.88 16.14
CA ASP A 95 -7.17 6.83 15.07
C ASP A 95 -7.84 8.19 15.33
N PRO A 96 -7.07 9.29 15.49
CA PRO A 96 -7.62 10.62 15.73
C PRO A 96 -8.15 11.31 14.46
N SER A 97 -7.82 10.80 13.29
CA SER A 97 -7.97 11.43 11.97
C SER A 97 -8.91 10.71 11.01
N GLY A 98 -9.20 9.44 11.29
CA GLY A 98 -9.99 8.55 10.44
C GLY A 98 -11.37 9.08 10.07
N ARG A 99 -11.75 8.85 8.81
CA ARG A 99 -13.01 9.26 8.20
C ARG A 99 -13.85 8.06 7.84
N GLY A 100 -15.18 8.25 7.84
CA GLY A 100 -16.12 7.16 7.52
C GLY A 100 -16.24 6.86 6.02
N GLU A 101 -15.32 7.34 5.18
CA GLU A 101 -15.33 7.09 3.75
C GLU A 101 -13.96 7.16 3.09
N THR A 102 -13.70 6.23 2.17
CA THR A 102 -12.55 6.31 1.25
C THR A 102 -12.91 7.06 -0.03
N ALA A 103 -11.90 7.53 -0.78
CA ALA A 103 -12.09 8.22 -2.06
C ALA A 103 -12.95 7.44 -3.08
N PHE A 104 -12.96 6.10 -3.02
CA PHE A 104 -13.65 5.24 -3.99
C PHE A 104 -14.87 4.50 -3.42
N LYS A 105 -15.43 5.00 -2.33
CA LYS A 105 -16.65 4.49 -1.69
C LYS A 105 -17.79 4.23 -2.68
N ASP A 106 -18.00 5.12 -3.64
CA ASP A 106 -19.08 4.97 -4.61
C ASP A 106 -18.78 3.88 -5.65
N ASP A 107 -17.53 3.70 -6.06
CA ASP A 107 -17.11 2.66 -7.01
C ASP A 107 -17.25 1.26 -6.40
N VAL A 108 -16.87 1.08 -5.13
CA VAL A 108 -16.87 -0.25 -4.49
C VAL A 108 -18.27 -0.79 -4.17
N LYS A 109 -19.30 0.07 -4.17
CA LYS A 109 -20.71 -0.35 -4.06
C LYS A 109 -21.13 -1.32 -5.15
N ASP A 110 -20.59 -1.17 -6.36
CA ASP A 110 -20.86 -2.09 -7.47
C ASP A 110 -20.32 -3.51 -7.23
N PHE A 111 -19.42 -3.67 -6.26
CA PHE A 111 -18.88 -4.96 -5.82
C PHE A 111 -19.56 -5.48 -4.54
N GLY A 112 -20.55 -4.75 -4.02
CA GLY A 112 -21.42 -5.19 -2.94
C GLY A 112 -20.86 -4.97 -1.53
N ILE A 113 -19.93 -4.04 -1.38
CA ILE A 113 -19.51 -3.50 -0.08
C ILE A 113 -19.91 -2.04 0.03
N SER A 114 -20.11 -1.53 1.25
CA SER A 114 -20.49 -0.13 1.47
C SER A 114 -19.34 0.84 1.27
N ASP A 115 -18.13 0.36 1.54
CA ASP A 115 -16.83 1.02 1.36
C ASP A 115 -15.72 -0.04 1.54
N LEU A 116 -14.47 0.32 1.28
CA LEU A 116 -13.29 -0.41 1.76
C LEU A 116 -13.27 -0.37 3.30
N ASP A 117 -12.63 -1.37 3.90
CA ASP A 117 -12.49 -1.50 5.35
C ASP A 117 -11.01 -1.67 5.65
N ALA A 118 -10.41 -0.69 6.32
CA ALA A 118 -8.97 -0.66 6.60
C ALA A 118 -8.48 -1.89 7.38
N ASN A 119 -9.35 -2.57 8.14
CA ASN A 119 -9.02 -3.77 8.89
C ASN A 119 -8.98 -5.04 8.01
N LEU A 120 -9.43 -4.97 6.75
CA LEU A 120 -9.60 -6.13 5.87
C LEU A 120 -9.03 -5.95 4.47
N HIS A 121 -9.09 -4.73 3.92
CA HIS A 121 -8.74 -4.45 2.54
C HIS A 121 -7.37 -3.76 2.52
N PRO A 122 -6.31 -4.43 2.07
CA PRO A 122 -5.01 -3.79 1.89
C PRO A 122 -5.13 -2.75 0.78
N TYR A 123 -5.11 -1.48 1.16
CA TYR A 123 -5.11 -0.35 0.24
C TYR A 123 -4.02 0.66 0.57
N VAL A 124 -3.66 1.45 -0.43
CA VAL A 124 -2.72 2.55 -0.33
C VAL A 124 -3.46 3.86 -0.59
N VAL A 125 -3.13 4.87 0.21
CA VAL A 125 -3.54 6.25 -0.03
C VAL A 125 -2.57 6.84 -1.06
N PHE A 126 -3.03 7.02 -2.29
CA PHE A 126 -2.17 7.38 -3.42
C PHE A 126 -2.74 8.57 -4.18
N GLY A 127 -1.98 9.65 -4.28
CA GLY A 127 -2.50 10.94 -4.73
C GLY A 127 -2.84 11.86 -3.58
N ASN A 128 -2.99 13.14 -3.93
CA ASN A 128 -3.14 14.23 -2.99
C ASN A 128 -4.11 15.27 -3.55
N GLU A 129 -5.10 15.62 -2.74
CA GLU A 129 -6.07 16.67 -3.02
C GLU A 129 -6.26 17.58 -1.81
N GLY A 130 -7.22 18.51 -1.89
CA GLY A 130 -7.46 19.47 -0.79
C GLY A 130 -6.45 20.62 -0.71
N ASP A 131 -5.15 20.34 -0.64
CA ASP A 131 -4.08 21.34 -0.39
C ASP A 131 -3.04 21.44 -1.54
N SER A 132 -1.91 22.12 -1.37
CA SER A 132 -0.83 22.24 -2.36
C SER A 132 0.52 21.79 -1.81
N PRO A 133 1.27 20.92 -2.54
CA PRO A 133 1.00 20.44 -3.91
C PRO A 133 -0.15 19.43 -4.01
N LYS A 134 -0.67 19.24 -5.24
CA LYS A 134 -1.67 18.22 -5.60
C LYS A 134 -1.09 17.22 -6.58
N PHE A 135 -1.56 15.98 -6.49
CA PHE A 135 -1.25 14.93 -7.46
C PHE A 135 -2.48 14.08 -7.73
N ASN A 136 -2.88 13.98 -8.99
CA ASN A 136 -3.99 13.14 -9.42
C ASN A 136 -3.44 11.98 -10.28
N PRO A 137 -3.38 10.75 -9.75
CA PRO A 137 -2.83 9.59 -10.48
C PRO A 137 -3.55 9.28 -11.81
N GLN A 138 -4.86 9.61 -11.94
CA GLN A 138 -5.60 9.40 -13.19
C GLN A 138 -5.06 10.23 -14.35
N LYS A 139 -4.52 11.43 -14.09
CA LYS A 139 -3.88 12.25 -15.13
C LYS A 139 -2.61 11.60 -15.69
N HIS A 140 -2.09 10.60 -14.99
CA HIS A 140 -0.88 9.87 -15.34
C HIS A 140 -1.14 8.39 -15.68
N GLY A 141 -2.41 8.05 -15.90
CA GLY A 141 -2.84 6.77 -16.47
C GLY A 141 -3.12 5.66 -15.45
N MET A 142 -3.13 5.95 -14.15
CA MET A 142 -3.72 5.02 -13.17
C MET A 142 -5.24 5.11 -13.20
N GLU A 143 -5.90 4.01 -12.86
CA GLU A 143 -7.37 3.96 -12.74
C GLU A 143 -7.74 3.75 -11.26
N PRO A 144 -8.87 4.29 -10.77
CA PRO A 144 -9.37 3.97 -9.42
C PRO A 144 -9.36 2.47 -9.14
N LEU A 145 -8.99 2.09 -7.91
CA LEU A 145 -8.91 0.69 -7.47
C LEU A 145 -7.88 -0.17 -8.23
N SER A 146 -6.95 0.44 -8.97
CA SER A 146 -5.85 -0.29 -9.61
C SER A 146 -5.05 -1.05 -8.56
N VAL A 147 -4.69 -2.30 -8.86
CA VAL A 147 -3.74 -3.08 -8.07
C VAL A 147 -2.43 -2.29 -7.92
N MET A 148 -1.81 -2.42 -6.76
CA MET A 148 -0.53 -1.84 -6.42
C MET A 148 0.40 -2.92 -5.87
N ALA A 149 1.71 -2.79 -6.15
CA ALA A 149 2.74 -3.60 -5.54
C ALA A 149 3.43 -2.80 -4.43
N ILE A 150 3.60 -3.42 -3.27
CA ILE A 150 4.22 -2.81 -2.10
C ILE A 150 5.42 -3.67 -1.72
N VAL A 151 6.59 -3.04 -1.61
CA VAL A 151 7.82 -3.70 -1.14
C VAL A 151 8.18 -3.12 0.22
N CYS A 152 8.09 -3.96 1.24
CA CYS A 152 8.36 -3.64 2.64
C CYS A 152 9.03 -4.86 3.29
N ASN A 153 9.95 -4.64 4.23
CA ASN A 153 10.62 -5.73 4.96
C ASN A 153 11.21 -6.85 4.05
N GLY A 154 11.74 -6.47 2.87
CA GLY A 154 12.31 -7.40 1.89
C GLY A 154 11.32 -8.34 1.21
N LYS A 155 10.02 -8.08 1.33
CA LYS A 155 8.91 -8.88 0.82
C LYS A 155 8.02 -8.08 -0.12
N LEU A 156 7.25 -8.79 -0.92
CA LEU A 156 6.25 -8.23 -1.81
C LEU A 156 4.86 -8.48 -1.26
N HIS A 157 4.04 -7.44 -1.28
CA HIS A 157 2.61 -7.47 -0.98
C HIS A 157 1.81 -6.79 -2.08
N TYR A 158 0.52 -7.15 -2.18
CA TYR A 158 -0.42 -6.54 -3.10
C TYR A 158 -1.55 -5.85 -2.35
N GLY A 159 -1.85 -4.63 -2.80
CA GLY A 159 -3.02 -3.89 -2.38
C GLY A 159 -3.68 -3.25 -3.59
N ILE A 160 -4.54 -2.27 -3.33
CA ILE A 160 -5.13 -1.42 -4.35
C ILE A 160 -4.91 0.06 -4.03
N TRP A 161 -5.00 0.90 -5.05
CA TRP A 161 -5.23 2.33 -4.84
C TRP A 161 -6.64 2.51 -4.31
N GLY A 162 -6.77 2.66 -2.99
CA GLY A 162 -8.07 2.71 -2.30
C GLY A 162 -8.48 4.10 -1.84
N ASP A 163 -7.52 5.00 -1.62
CA ASP A 163 -7.81 6.35 -1.14
C ASP A 163 -6.90 7.44 -1.72
N THR A 164 -7.22 8.70 -1.43
CA THR A 164 -6.46 9.89 -1.80
C THR A 164 -6.32 10.81 -0.59
N ASN A 165 -5.10 11.23 -0.28
CA ASN A 165 -4.85 12.07 0.89
C ASN A 165 -5.46 13.47 0.69
N GLY A 166 -6.19 13.96 1.69
CA GLY A 166 -6.83 15.29 1.67
C GLY A 166 -5.89 16.47 1.94
N GLY A 167 -4.60 16.21 2.12
CA GLY A 167 -3.54 17.21 2.32
C GLY A 167 -2.33 16.92 1.43
N THR A 168 -1.14 17.08 2.00
CA THR A 168 0.14 16.93 1.27
C THR A 168 0.98 15.74 1.74
N SER A 169 0.41 14.86 2.57
CA SER A 169 1.10 13.68 3.07
C SER A 169 1.06 12.52 2.08
N THR A 170 2.08 11.68 2.10
CA THR A 170 2.24 10.49 1.28
C THR A 170 2.72 9.35 2.17
N GLY A 171 2.69 8.11 1.68
CA GLY A 171 3.10 6.96 2.49
C GLY A 171 2.04 6.50 3.49
N GLU A 172 0.77 6.88 3.32
CA GLU A 172 -0.34 6.35 4.10
C GLU A 172 -0.89 5.06 3.47
N ALA A 173 -1.26 4.09 4.31
CA ALA A 173 -1.82 2.82 3.88
C ALA A 173 -2.78 2.26 4.92
N SER A 174 -3.71 1.40 4.48
CA SER A 174 -4.67 0.75 5.38
C SER A 174 -3.98 0.00 6.52
N LEU A 175 -4.60 -0.03 7.70
CA LEU A 175 -4.15 -0.83 8.84
C LEU A 175 -3.79 -2.28 8.44
N SER A 176 -4.63 -2.93 7.64
CA SER A 176 -4.41 -4.31 7.20
C SER A 176 -3.14 -4.49 6.37
N LEU A 177 -2.76 -3.50 5.56
CA LEU A 177 -1.50 -3.51 4.81
C LEU A 177 -0.30 -3.25 5.72
N ALA A 178 -0.45 -2.37 6.73
CA ALA A 178 0.58 -2.19 7.76
C ALA A 178 0.83 -3.47 8.56
N GLU A 179 -0.23 -4.18 8.96
CA GLU A 179 -0.11 -5.47 9.64
C GLU A 179 0.55 -6.56 8.76
N LEU A 180 0.36 -6.53 7.44
CA LEU A 180 1.06 -7.42 6.51
C LEU A 180 2.56 -7.13 6.46
N CYS A 181 2.93 -5.84 6.36
CA CYS A 181 4.32 -5.42 6.19
C CYS A 181 5.14 -5.52 7.50
N PHE A 182 4.56 -5.07 8.60
CA PHE A 182 5.24 -4.84 9.87
C PHE A 182 4.47 -5.42 11.08
N PRO A 183 4.09 -6.72 11.08
CA PRO A 183 3.30 -7.30 12.16
C PRO A 183 3.97 -7.19 13.54
N GLU A 184 5.31 -7.20 13.58
CA GLU A 184 6.13 -7.10 14.79
C GLU A 184 6.20 -5.68 15.36
N GLU A 185 5.85 -4.65 14.57
CA GLU A 185 5.74 -3.27 15.05
C GLU A 185 4.37 -2.98 15.68
N HIS A 186 3.45 -3.96 15.59
CA HIS A 186 2.12 -3.89 16.15
C HIS A 186 1.33 -2.64 15.73
N PRO A 187 1.20 -2.37 14.41
CA PRO A 187 0.54 -1.17 13.93
C PRO A 187 -0.91 -1.09 14.41
N ASP A 188 -1.34 0.15 14.64
CA ASP A 188 -2.69 0.54 15.02
C ASP A 188 -3.06 1.89 14.40
N GLY A 189 -4.25 2.42 14.68
CA GLY A 189 -4.77 3.62 14.04
C GLY A 189 -3.97 4.92 14.31
N ASP A 190 -3.03 4.90 15.25
CA ASP A 190 -2.16 6.05 15.59
C ASP A 190 -0.67 5.69 15.49
N HIS A 191 -0.35 4.46 15.07
CA HIS A 191 1.03 3.96 14.98
C HIS A 191 1.25 3.11 13.71
N GLY A 192 2.07 3.64 12.80
CA GLY A 192 2.55 2.94 11.62
C GLY A 192 4.04 2.60 11.69
N HIS A 193 4.70 2.57 10.54
CA HIS A 193 6.13 2.35 10.39
C HIS A 193 6.84 3.63 9.97
N ASP A 194 7.80 4.11 10.79
CA ASP A 194 8.52 5.37 10.56
C ASP A 194 9.61 5.30 9.47
N GLY A 195 10.09 4.10 9.13
CA GLY A 195 11.24 3.93 8.24
C GLY A 195 10.90 4.28 6.78
N ASN A 196 11.71 5.12 6.15
CA ASN A 196 11.56 5.50 4.73
C ASN A 196 12.07 4.43 3.75
N ASP A 197 11.63 3.18 3.92
CA ASP A 197 12.08 2.02 3.14
C ASP A 197 10.98 1.25 2.40
N VAL A 198 9.75 1.77 2.44
CA VAL A 198 8.57 1.17 1.79
C VAL A 198 8.38 1.74 0.38
N LEU A 199 8.51 0.86 -0.62
CA LEU A 199 8.25 1.21 -2.02
C LEU A 199 6.80 0.88 -2.39
N TYR A 200 6.04 1.90 -2.78
CA TYR A 200 4.69 1.78 -3.35
C TYR A 200 4.74 1.96 -4.87
N ILE A 201 4.23 0.98 -5.61
CA ILE A 201 4.15 1.02 -7.07
C ILE A 201 2.69 0.95 -7.51
N GLY A 202 2.18 2.05 -8.05
CA GLY A 202 0.88 2.14 -8.69
C GLY A 202 0.95 1.78 -10.17
N PHE A 203 0.24 0.73 -10.58
CA PHE A 203 0.21 0.29 -11.97
C PHE A 203 -0.75 1.11 -12.83
N LYS A 204 -0.34 1.41 -14.06
CA LYS A 204 -1.16 2.14 -15.04
C LYS A 204 -2.02 1.22 -15.89
N GLY A 205 -3.09 1.79 -16.41
CA GLY A 205 -3.95 1.17 -17.41
C GLY A 205 -5.02 0.24 -16.82
N LYS A 206 -6.03 -0.03 -17.63
CA LYS A 206 -7.25 -0.76 -17.23
C LYS A 206 -7.00 -2.20 -16.80
N ASP A 207 -5.93 -2.81 -17.30
CA ASP A 207 -5.53 -4.17 -16.90
C ASP A 207 -5.11 -4.26 -15.42
N ALA A 208 -4.82 -3.12 -14.78
CA ALA A 208 -4.51 -3.05 -13.36
C ALA A 208 -5.75 -3.09 -12.47
N VAL A 209 -6.95 -2.81 -12.99
CA VAL A 209 -8.18 -2.80 -12.19
C VAL A 209 -8.71 -4.23 -12.02
N PRO A 210 -8.83 -4.76 -10.80
CA PRO A 210 -9.25 -6.14 -10.59
C PRO A 210 -10.74 -6.35 -10.88
N GLY A 211 -11.55 -5.30 -10.72
CA GLY A 211 -13.00 -5.34 -10.91
C GLY A 211 -13.64 -6.49 -10.13
N LYS A 212 -14.64 -7.15 -10.72
CA LYS A 212 -15.39 -8.25 -10.07
C LYS A 212 -14.56 -9.50 -9.73
N LYS A 213 -13.28 -9.58 -10.15
CA LYS A 213 -12.41 -10.73 -9.86
C LYS A 213 -11.83 -10.69 -8.45
N ALA A 214 -11.68 -9.51 -7.86
CA ALA A 214 -11.25 -9.38 -6.48
C ALA A 214 -12.32 -9.89 -5.52
N ASN A 215 -11.88 -10.41 -4.38
CA ASN A 215 -12.73 -10.87 -3.30
C ASN A 215 -13.11 -9.71 -2.38
N TRP A 216 -13.88 -8.75 -2.88
CA TRP A 216 -14.33 -7.56 -2.13
C TRP A 216 -15.07 -7.85 -0.83
N LYS A 217 -15.54 -9.09 -0.61
CA LYS A 217 -16.25 -9.50 0.61
C LYS A 217 -15.41 -10.41 1.50
N ALA A 218 -14.09 -10.42 1.28
CA ALA A 218 -13.12 -11.16 2.08
C ALA A 218 -13.34 -10.92 3.57
N LYS A 219 -13.06 -11.94 4.37
CA LYS A 219 -13.16 -11.89 5.83
C LYS A 219 -11.80 -11.88 6.51
N LYS A 220 -10.74 -11.93 5.70
CA LYS A 220 -9.35 -11.90 6.08
C LYS A 220 -8.59 -11.10 5.05
N THR A 221 -7.57 -10.38 5.48
CA THR A 221 -6.69 -9.59 4.63
C THR A 221 -6.06 -10.43 3.53
N GLU A 222 -5.55 -11.61 3.89
CA GLU A 222 -4.89 -12.52 2.97
C GLU A 222 -5.84 -13.02 1.88
N ASP A 223 -7.12 -13.27 2.21
CA ASP A 223 -8.11 -13.71 1.22
C ASP A 223 -8.40 -12.63 0.16
N PHE A 224 -8.28 -11.35 0.52
CA PHE A 224 -8.38 -10.25 -0.46
C PHE A 224 -7.10 -10.14 -1.28
N GLU A 225 -5.93 -10.10 -0.62
CA GLU A 225 -4.63 -10.01 -1.27
C GLU A 225 -4.41 -11.14 -2.28
N ASP A 226 -4.69 -12.40 -1.89
CA ASP A 226 -4.62 -13.58 -2.75
C ASP A 226 -5.51 -13.44 -4.00
N SER A 227 -6.68 -12.81 -3.86
CA SER A 227 -7.64 -12.65 -4.96
C SER A 227 -7.13 -11.70 -6.07
N ILE A 228 -6.25 -10.76 -5.73
CA ILE A 228 -5.65 -9.81 -6.67
C ILE A 228 -4.23 -10.22 -7.09
N LYS A 229 -3.62 -11.17 -6.40
CA LYS A 229 -2.24 -11.63 -6.63
C LYS A 229 -1.94 -11.99 -8.08
N SER A 230 -2.81 -12.74 -8.76
CA SER A 230 -2.55 -13.12 -10.16
C SER A 230 -2.47 -11.94 -11.14
N ILE A 231 -3.17 -10.85 -10.83
CA ILE A 231 -3.11 -9.58 -11.59
C ILE A 231 -1.81 -8.86 -11.23
N GLY A 232 -1.51 -8.75 -9.94
CA GLY A 232 -0.26 -8.17 -9.43
C GLY A 232 0.99 -8.85 -9.98
N ASP A 233 1.04 -10.19 -9.97
CA ASP A 233 2.17 -10.98 -10.47
C ASP A 233 2.41 -10.69 -11.96
N LYS A 234 1.34 -10.63 -12.76
CA LYS A 234 1.41 -10.31 -14.19
C LYS A 234 1.97 -8.91 -14.42
N LEU A 235 1.54 -7.93 -13.63
CA LEU A 235 1.98 -6.54 -13.74
C LEU A 235 3.44 -6.37 -13.31
N VAL A 236 3.82 -6.98 -12.18
CA VAL A 236 5.21 -7.00 -11.68
C VAL A 236 6.13 -7.64 -12.72
N ALA A 237 5.75 -8.78 -13.32
CA ALA A 237 6.54 -9.42 -14.36
C ALA A 237 6.73 -8.55 -15.61
N GLY A 238 5.82 -7.59 -15.87
CA GLY A 238 5.94 -6.62 -16.96
C GLY A 238 6.88 -5.45 -16.67
N LEU A 239 7.26 -5.22 -15.42
CA LEU A 239 8.16 -4.13 -15.04
C LEU A 239 9.61 -4.43 -15.47
N LYS A 240 10.29 -3.39 -15.95
CA LYS A 240 11.70 -3.45 -16.35
C LYS A 240 12.55 -2.72 -15.31
N ALA A 241 13.64 -3.38 -14.90
CA ALA A 241 14.65 -2.81 -14.03
C ALA A 241 15.35 -1.63 -14.68
#